data_AF-A0A9W5X3U5-F1
#
_entry.id   AF-A0A9W5X3U5-F1
#
_cell.length_a   1.000
_cell.length_b   1.000
_cell.length_c   1.000
_cell.angle_alpha   90.00
_cell.angle_beta   90.00
_cell.angle_gamma   90.00
#
_symmetry.space_group_name_H-M   'P 1'
#
loop_
_entity.id
_entity.type
_entity.pdbx_description
1 polymer ?
#
loop_
_entity_poly.entity_id
_entity_poly.type
_entity_poly.pdbx_seq_one_letter_code
_entity_poly.pdbx_strand_id
1 'polypeptide(L)'
;MSEENTEQTVDQQTNNQAGEQQTDTTTEKVEEKVFKQEDVNNIVAKESKKATEKLLKELGIEDFENAKDGLAKFKEWQDSQKTEQEKQSEAMQELETTNNNLSNENTSLKAQISAMKQGVNAESVEDVVALAERQVSDDVTIDDAIKQIIEKYPYFGTQEEEKQQSPQIVTPGNPNGGSNKEPDPFSAKLAKYK
;
A
#
# COMPACT_ATOMS: atom_id res chain seq x y z
N MET A 1 -0.52 -6.21 -55.38
CA MET A 1 0.21 -5.51 -54.31
C MET A 1 -0.32 -6.14 -53.02
N SER A 2 0.12 -7.37 -52.67
CA SER A 2 1.48 -7.76 -52.20
C SER A 2 1.75 -7.04 -50.87
N GLU A 3 1.95 -7.64 -49.68
CA GLU A 3 2.42 -8.97 -49.21
C GLU A 3 1.73 -9.24 -47.84
N GLU A 4 1.23 -10.44 -47.47
CA GLU A 4 1.89 -11.72 -47.14
C GLU A 4 2.70 -11.64 -45.81
N ASN A 5 2.14 -12.06 -44.65
CA ASN A 5 2.15 -13.42 -44.04
C ASN A 5 3.60 -13.89 -43.75
N THR A 6 4.00 -14.50 -42.62
CA THR A 6 3.36 -15.53 -41.80
C THR A 6 4.27 -15.80 -40.58
N GLU A 7 3.70 -16.02 -39.40
CA GLU A 7 4.32 -16.80 -38.33
C GLU A 7 4.38 -18.27 -38.76
N GLN A 8 5.52 -18.95 -38.57
CA GLN A 8 5.46 -20.42 -38.48
C GLN A 8 6.61 -21.02 -37.65
N THR A 9 6.15 -21.72 -36.62
CA THR A 9 6.76 -22.78 -35.83
C THR A 9 7.52 -23.82 -36.68
N VAL A 10 8.64 -24.31 -36.17
CA VAL A 10 9.31 -25.52 -36.70
C VAL A 10 9.50 -26.52 -35.56
N ASP A 11 8.67 -27.57 -35.62
CA ASP A 11 8.85 -28.84 -34.90
C ASP A 11 10.01 -29.64 -35.50
N GLN A 12 10.77 -30.28 -34.60
CA GLN A 12 11.86 -31.20 -34.92
C GLN A 12 11.36 -32.62 -35.10
N GLN A 13 11.64 -33.19 -36.27
CA GLN A 13 11.84 -34.62 -36.55
C GLN A 13 12.45 -34.66 -37.97
N THR A 14 13.47 -35.44 -38.35
CA THR A 14 13.78 -36.82 -37.99
C THR A 14 15.19 -37.19 -38.48
N ASN A 15 15.78 -38.17 -37.79
CA ASN A 15 16.49 -39.34 -38.31
C ASN A 15 17.99 -39.31 -38.72
N ASN A 16 18.71 -40.22 -38.05
CA ASN A 16 20.06 -40.72 -38.34
C ASN A 16 20.05 -41.73 -39.49
N GLN A 17 21.06 -41.74 -40.36
CA GLN A 17 22.02 -42.86 -40.50
C GLN A 17 23.04 -42.68 -41.64
N ALA A 18 24.31 -42.89 -41.25
CA ALA A 18 25.38 -43.66 -41.89
C ALA A 18 25.96 -43.26 -43.27
N GLY A 19 27.27 -42.96 -43.25
CA GLY A 19 28.18 -42.99 -44.40
C GLY A 19 29.61 -42.63 -43.96
N GLU A 20 30.53 -43.59 -44.00
CA GLU A 20 31.88 -43.57 -43.43
C GLU A 20 32.94 -42.79 -44.27
N GLN A 21 33.92 -42.25 -43.54
CA GLN A 21 35.38 -42.14 -43.82
C GLN A 21 35.94 -41.30 -44.99
N GLN A 22 36.56 -40.18 -44.57
CA GLN A 22 38.00 -39.83 -44.67
C GLN A 22 38.66 -39.62 -46.05
N THR A 23 39.13 -38.39 -46.32
CA THR A 23 40.57 -38.05 -46.54
C THR A 23 40.79 -36.55 -46.83
N ASP A 24 41.87 -36.03 -46.25
CA ASP A 24 42.45 -34.69 -46.36
C ASP A 24 42.57 -34.12 -47.78
N THR A 25 42.37 -32.80 -47.94
CA THR A 25 43.42 -31.82 -48.34
C THR A 25 42.84 -30.40 -48.42
N THR A 26 43.44 -29.52 -47.61
CA THR A 26 43.39 -28.05 -47.55
C THR A 26 42.91 -27.30 -48.79
N THR A 27 41.83 -26.52 -48.66
CA THR A 27 41.72 -25.15 -49.24
C THR A 27 40.69 -24.34 -48.44
N GLU A 28 41.07 -23.09 -48.12
CA GLU A 28 40.31 -21.98 -47.53
C GLU A 28 38.79 -22.16 -47.39
N LYS A 29 38.31 -22.21 -46.15
CA LYS A 29 36.91 -21.97 -45.82
C LYS A 29 36.87 -20.82 -44.82
N VAL A 30 36.17 -19.76 -45.19
CA VAL A 30 35.70 -18.72 -44.28
C VAL A 30 34.87 -19.44 -43.21
N GLU A 31 35.52 -19.82 -42.12
CA GLU A 31 34.84 -20.23 -40.91
C GLU A 31 34.26 -18.94 -40.33
N GLU A 32 32.99 -18.70 -40.63
CA GLU A 32 32.15 -17.89 -39.76
C GLU A 32 32.32 -18.45 -38.35
N LYS A 33 33.14 -17.78 -37.53
CA LYS A 33 33.30 -18.07 -36.11
C LYS A 33 31.93 -17.87 -35.48
N VAL A 34 31.18 -18.96 -35.37
CA VAL A 34 29.97 -19.01 -34.55
C VAL A 34 30.46 -18.86 -33.12
N PHE A 35 30.36 -17.64 -32.58
CA PHE A 35 30.69 -17.36 -31.19
C PHE A 35 29.86 -18.31 -30.33
N LYS A 36 30.52 -19.21 -29.60
CA LYS A 36 29.81 -20.04 -28.62
C LYS A 36 29.31 -19.12 -27.51
N GLN A 37 28.15 -19.44 -26.93
CA GLN A 37 27.60 -18.69 -25.80
C GLN A 37 28.62 -18.53 -24.66
N GLU A 38 29.50 -19.52 -24.46
CA GLU A 38 30.62 -19.46 -23.52
C GLU A 38 31.66 -18.39 -23.89
N ASP A 39 32.00 -18.24 -25.17
CA ASP A 39 32.90 -17.18 -25.63
C ASP A 39 32.28 -15.79 -25.41
N VAL A 40 30.98 -15.66 -25.66
CA VAL A 40 30.22 -14.43 -25.38
C VAL A 40 30.21 -14.14 -23.88
N ASN A 41 29.93 -15.13 -23.04
CA ASN A 41 29.95 -14.99 -21.58
C ASN A 41 31.35 -14.61 -21.07
N ASN A 42 32.41 -15.18 -21.64
CA ASN A 42 33.80 -14.84 -21.31
C ASN A 42 34.18 -13.43 -21.77
N ILE A 43 33.70 -12.97 -22.92
CA ILE A 43 33.90 -11.59 -23.42
C ILE A 43 33.17 -10.61 -22.52
N VAL A 44 31.90 -10.87 -22.17
CA VAL A 44 31.11 -10.03 -21.26
C VAL A 44 31.76 -9.99 -19.88
N ALA A 45 32.23 -11.12 -19.35
CA ALA A 45 32.94 -11.17 -18.06
C ALA A 45 34.27 -10.42 -18.09
N LYS A 46 35.00 -10.46 -19.21
CA LYS A 46 36.29 -9.76 -19.36
C LYS A 46 36.10 -8.25 -19.50
N GLU A 47 35.10 -7.82 -20.27
CA GLU A 47 34.76 -6.40 -20.40
C GLU A 47 34.14 -5.85 -19.11
N SER A 48 33.29 -6.62 -18.41
CA SER A 48 32.76 -6.20 -17.10
C SER A 48 33.87 -6.07 -16.05
N LYS A 49 34.84 -6.99 -16.03
CA LYS A 49 36.00 -6.91 -15.15
C LYS A 49 36.90 -5.72 -15.47
N LYS A 50 37.13 -5.43 -16.76
CA LYS A 50 37.87 -4.22 -17.15
C LYS A 50 37.12 -2.94 -16.81
N ALA A 51 35.80 -2.93 -16.95
CA ALA A 51 34.98 -1.79 -16.61
C ALA A 51 35.00 -1.53 -15.10
N THR A 52 34.91 -2.58 -14.27
CA THR A 52 35.03 -2.45 -12.81
C THR A 52 36.45 -2.07 -12.38
N GLU A 53 37.49 -2.63 -12.98
CA GLU A 53 38.88 -2.23 -12.70
C GLU A 53 39.16 -0.78 -13.10
N LYS A 54 38.67 -0.35 -14.27
CA LYS A 54 38.78 1.04 -14.71
C LYS A 54 38.02 1.96 -13.77
N LEU A 55 36.81 1.58 -13.35
CA LEU A 55 36.02 2.32 -12.37
C LEU A 55 36.74 2.42 -11.02
N LEU A 56 37.24 1.32 -10.47
CA LEU A 56 38.00 1.32 -9.22
C LEU A 56 39.22 2.24 -9.30
N LYS A 57 39.90 2.25 -10.44
CA LYS A 57 41.05 3.12 -10.71
C LYS A 57 40.66 4.59 -10.87
N GLU A 58 39.57 4.87 -11.57
CA GLU A 58 38.99 6.21 -11.71
C GLU A 58 38.55 6.79 -10.35
N LEU A 59 38.05 5.92 -9.46
CA LEU A 59 37.70 6.26 -8.07
C LEU A 59 38.93 6.40 -7.15
N GLY A 60 40.13 6.09 -7.64
CA GLY A 60 41.40 6.24 -6.90
C GLY A 60 41.63 5.17 -5.83
N ILE A 61 40.99 4.00 -5.96
CA ILE A 61 41.17 2.86 -5.05
C ILE A 61 42.37 2.04 -5.55
N GLU A 62 43.58 2.54 -5.31
CA GLU A 62 44.82 1.85 -5.69
C GLU A 62 45.35 0.94 -4.58
N ASP A 63 44.98 1.19 -3.31
CA ASP A 63 45.40 0.40 -2.15
C ASP A 63 44.25 0.29 -1.10
N PHE A 64 44.02 -0.92 -0.58
CA PHE A 64 42.96 -1.22 0.40
C PHE A 64 43.12 -0.51 1.76
N GLU A 65 44.26 0.12 2.04
CA GLU A 65 44.47 0.96 3.23
C GLU A 65 43.55 2.20 3.26
N ASN A 66 43.03 2.64 2.10
CA ASN A 66 42.01 3.69 1.98
C ASN A 66 40.61 3.15 1.63
N ALA A 67 40.32 1.87 1.91
CA ALA A 67 39.04 1.23 1.57
C ALA A 67 37.79 1.99 2.08
N LYS A 68 37.92 2.79 3.15
CA LYS A 68 36.85 3.65 3.66
C LYS A 68 36.52 4.82 2.72
N ASP A 69 37.55 5.47 2.16
CA ASP A 69 37.40 6.53 1.17
C ASP A 69 36.96 5.96 -0.19
N GLY A 70 37.44 4.76 -0.53
CA GLY A 70 36.97 4.00 -1.69
C GLY A 70 35.49 3.64 -1.61
N LEU A 71 35.01 3.21 -0.43
CA LEU A 71 33.60 2.93 -0.19
C LEU A 71 32.74 4.20 -0.25
N ALA A 72 33.24 5.33 0.26
CA ALA A 72 32.57 6.61 0.17
C ALA A 72 32.44 7.08 -1.28
N LYS A 73 33.51 6.98 -2.08
CA LYS A 73 33.47 7.31 -3.52
C LYS A 73 32.67 6.32 -4.35
N PHE A 74 32.65 5.04 -3.97
CA PHE A 74 31.78 4.05 -4.60
C PHE A 74 30.31 4.33 -4.27
N LYS A 75 30.00 4.71 -3.03
CA LYS A 75 28.68 5.20 -2.62
C LYS A 75 28.29 6.46 -3.41
N GLU A 76 29.16 7.47 -3.49
CA GLU A 76 28.92 8.67 -4.29
C GLU A 76 28.75 8.36 -5.78
N TRP A 77 29.55 7.43 -6.34
CA TRP A 77 29.39 7.00 -7.72
C TRP A 77 28.08 6.24 -7.92
N GLN A 78 27.72 5.34 -7.00
CA GLN A 78 26.46 4.62 -7.03
C GLN A 78 25.27 5.59 -6.90
N ASP A 79 25.42 6.61 -6.05
CA ASP A 79 24.45 7.70 -5.89
C ASP A 79 24.45 8.66 -7.09
N SER A 80 25.53 8.75 -7.87
CA SER A 80 25.61 9.50 -9.13
C SER A 80 25.09 8.73 -10.34
N GLN A 81 25.13 7.40 -10.28
CA GLN A 81 24.54 6.49 -11.26
C GLN A 81 23.04 6.32 -11.01
N LYS A 82 22.60 6.32 -9.74
CA LYS A 82 21.21 6.59 -9.40
C LYS A 82 20.90 8.00 -9.88
N THR A 83 20.23 8.09 -11.02
CA THR A 83 19.85 9.40 -11.55
C THR A 83 18.99 10.11 -10.49
N GLU A 84 19.23 11.41 -10.28
CA GLU A 84 18.39 12.25 -9.40
C GLU A 84 16.88 12.03 -9.66
N GLN A 85 16.52 11.64 -10.88
CA GLN A 85 15.20 11.22 -11.31
C GLN A 85 14.67 9.93 -10.64
N GLU A 86 15.48 8.89 -10.45
CA GLU A 86 15.07 7.68 -9.71
C GLU A 86 14.85 7.99 -8.22
N LYS A 87 15.74 8.79 -7.62
CA LYS A 87 15.60 9.22 -6.23
C LYS A 87 14.36 10.08 -6.01
N GLN A 88 14.07 11.00 -6.94
CA GLN A 88 12.84 11.78 -6.92
C GLN A 88 11.60 10.92 -7.17
N SER A 89 11.69 9.90 -8.04
CA SER A 89 10.60 8.96 -8.29
C SER A 89 10.29 8.11 -7.05
N GLU A 90 11.30 7.59 -6.37
CA GLU A 90 11.13 6.84 -5.11
C GLU A 90 10.51 7.74 -4.03
N ALA A 91 11.03 8.97 -3.86
CA ALA A 91 10.48 9.93 -2.91
C ALA A 91 9.04 10.32 -3.24
N MET A 92 8.71 10.48 -4.53
CA MET A 92 7.36 10.80 -4.97
C MET A 92 6.39 9.64 -4.74
N GLN A 93 6.82 8.39 -4.99
CA GLN A 93 6.02 7.19 -4.69
C GLN A 93 5.79 7.01 -3.19
N GLU A 94 6.81 7.25 -2.36
CA GLU A 94 6.68 7.22 -0.91
C GLU A 94 5.67 8.28 -0.44
N LEU A 95 5.84 9.51 -0.92
CA LEU A 95 4.94 10.61 -0.57
C LEU A 95 3.50 10.34 -1.02
N GLU A 96 3.31 9.81 -2.21
CA GLU A 96 1.99 9.44 -2.75
C GLU A 96 1.36 8.30 -1.93
N THR A 97 2.13 7.27 -1.57
CA THR A 97 1.67 6.18 -0.72
C THR A 97 1.27 6.68 0.67
N THR A 98 2.10 7.51 1.29
CA THR A 98 1.80 8.13 2.59
C THR A 98 0.56 9.01 2.50
N ASN A 99 0.43 9.82 1.45
CA ASN A 99 -0.71 10.71 1.28
C ASN A 99 -2.01 9.92 1.05
N ASN A 100 -1.97 8.87 0.23
CA ASN A 100 -3.12 7.97 0.03
C ASN A 100 -3.53 7.29 1.33
N ASN A 101 -2.57 6.78 2.11
CA ASN A 101 -2.84 6.18 3.42
C ASN A 101 -3.45 7.19 4.39
N LEU A 102 -2.87 8.38 4.51
CA LEU A 102 -3.38 9.45 5.37
C LEU A 102 -4.76 9.95 4.91
N SER A 103 -5.00 10.02 3.61
CA SER A 103 -6.28 10.43 3.03
C SER A 103 -7.38 9.40 3.31
N ASN A 104 -7.08 8.12 3.13
CA ASN A 104 -7.98 7.02 3.47
C ASN A 104 -8.29 7.00 4.97
N GLU A 105 -7.26 7.13 5.82
CA GLU A 105 -7.42 7.21 7.26
C GLU A 105 -8.28 8.42 7.68
N ASN A 106 -8.03 9.59 7.08
CA ASN A 106 -8.86 10.78 7.34
C ASN A 106 -10.32 10.57 6.95
N THR A 107 -10.55 9.92 5.82
CA THR A 107 -11.90 9.65 5.31
C THR A 107 -12.62 8.68 6.22
N SER A 108 -11.97 7.57 6.60
CA SER A 108 -12.50 6.61 7.57
C SER A 108 -12.80 7.27 8.92
N LEU A 109 -11.87 8.04 9.49
CA LEU A 109 -12.09 8.75 10.76
C LEU A 109 -13.26 9.73 10.68
N LYS A 110 -13.40 10.49 9.59
CA LYS A 110 -14.56 11.38 9.39
C LYS A 110 -15.86 10.61 9.31
N ALA A 111 -15.87 9.46 8.62
CA ALA A 111 -17.04 8.59 8.53
C ALA A 111 -17.40 8.00 9.90
N GLN A 112 -16.41 7.55 10.68
CA GLN A 112 -16.61 7.07 12.06
C GLN A 112 -17.21 8.15 12.96
N ILE A 113 -16.69 9.39 12.88
CA ILE A 113 -17.27 10.53 13.61
C ILE A 113 -18.71 10.80 13.19
N SER A 114 -19.02 10.71 11.89
CA SER A 114 -20.39 10.87 11.41
C SER A 114 -21.31 9.77 11.95
N ALA A 115 -20.89 8.51 11.87
CA ALA A 115 -21.62 7.37 12.41
C ALA A 115 -21.91 7.54 13.90
N MET A 116 -20.90 7.92 14.70
CA MET A 116 -21.09 8.21 16.12
C MET A 116 -22.08 9.36 16.37
N LYS A 117 -22.01 10.44 15.57
CA LYS A 117 -22.96 11.56 15.67
C LYS A 117 -24.39 11.18 15.30
N GLN A 118 -24.54 10.21 14.41
CA GLN A 118 -25.83 9.65 14.02
C GLN A 118 -26.36 8.60 15.00
N GLY A 119 -25.65 8.38 16.11
CA GLY A 119 -26.07 7.47 17.17
C GLY A 119 -25.80 6.02 16.83
N VAL A 120 -24.75 5.70 16.08
CA VAL A 120 -24.26 4.32 15.96
C VAL A 120 -23.56 3.91 17.25
N ASN A 121 -23.78 2.68 17.71
CA ASN A 121 -23.10 2.10 18.87
C ASN A 121 -21.59 2.06 18.63
N ALA A 122 -20.79 2.49 19.63
CA ALA A 122 -19.33 2.53 19.58
C ALA A 122 -18.70 1.20 19.13
N GLU A 123 -19.26 0.06 19.54
CA GLU A 123 -18.77 -1.28 19.18
C GLU A 123 -19.05 -1.66 17.72
N SER A 124 -19.90 -0.91 17.02
CA SER A 124 -20.33 -1.20 15.64
C SER A 124 -20.07 -0.05 14.67
N VAL A 125 -19.39 1.02 15.11
CA VAL A 125 -19.08 2.19 14.27
C VAL A 125 -18.30 1.76 13.04
N GLU A 126 -17.27 0.95 13.21
CA GLU A 126 -16.38 0.53 12.12
C GLU A 126 -17.11 -0.39 11.11
N ASP A 127 -17.94 -1.31 11.60
CA ASP A 127 -18.76 -2.17 10.74
C ASP A 127 -19.77 -1.37 9.91
N VAL A 128 -20.43 -0.38 10.52
CA VAL A 128 -21.39 0.48 9.83
C VAL A 128 -20.69 1.37 8.80
N VAL A 129 -19.51 1.91 9.12
CA VAL A 129 -18.71 2.70 8.17
C VAL A 129 -18.28 1.85 6.98
N ALA A 130 -17.78 0.63 7.20
CA ALA A 130 -17.38 -0.28 6.13
C ALA A 130 -18.56 -0.66 5.21
N LEU A 131 -19.76 -0.82 5.77
CA LEU A 131 -20.98 -1.05 4.99
C LEU A 131 -21.42 0.21 4.24
N ALA A 132 -21.31 1.38 4.88
CA ALA A 132 -21.70 2.67 4.31
C ALA A 132 -20.79 3.05 3.13
N GLU A 133 -19.48 2.86 3.24
CA GLU A 133 -18.51 3.11 2.16
C GLU A 133 -18.85 2.33 0.88
N ARG A 134 -19.44 1.13 1.00
CA ARG A 134 -19.90 0.34 -0.16
C ARG A 134 -21.22 0.83 -0.77
N GLN A 135 -21.98 1.63 -0.03
CA GLN A 135 -23.23 2.26 -0.49
C GLN A 135 -23.03 3.69 -0.98
N VAL A 136 -21.87 4.31 -0.72
CA VAL A 136 -21.54 5.62 -1.26
C VAL A 136 -21.46 5.56 -2.78
N SER A 137 -22.15 6.49 -3.40
CA SER A 137 -22.18 6.71 -4.85
C SER A 137 -22.30 8.20 -5.12
N ASP A 138 -22.24 8.63 -6.38
CA ASP A 138 -22.32 10.06 -6.73
C ASP A 138 -23.58 10.76 -6.18
N ASP A 139 -24.66 10.00 -5.94
CA ASP A 139 -25.94 10.50 -5.42
C ASP A 139 -26.15 10.24 -3.91
N VAL A 140 -25.34 9.38 -3.28
CA VAL A 140 -25.51 8.95 -1.89
C VAL A 140 -24.26 9.27 -1.09
N THR A 141 -24.38 10.21 -0.16
CA THR A 141 -23.28 10.57 0.75
C THR A 141 -23.07 9.50 1.82
N ILE A 142 -21.88 9.49 2.42
CA ILE A 142 -21.57 8.59 3.54
C ILE A 142 -22.58 8.76 4.68
N ASP A 143 -23.02 10.00 4.93
CA ASP A 143 -24.00 10.30 5.97
C ASP A 143 -25.36 9.68 5.67
N ASP A 144 -25.80 9.75 4.41
CA ASP A 144 -27.08 9.19 4.00
C ASP A 144 -27.04 7.66 3.93
N ALA A 145 -25.91 7.07 3.54
CA ALA A 145 -25.69 5.63 3.61
C ALA A 145 -25.75 5.13 5.06
N ILE A 146 -25.11 5.83 6.00
CA ILE A 146 -25.19 5.52 7.44
C ILE A 146 -26.64 5.56 7.92
N LYS A 147 -27.44 6.58 7.58
CA LYS A 147 -28.87 6.64 7.94
C LYS A 147 -29.64 5.44 7.41
N GLN A 148 -29.45 5.09 6.13
CA GLN A 148 -30.13 3.95 5.52
C GLN A 148 -29.78 2.64 6.21
N ILE A 149 -28.53 2.47 6.64
CA ILE A 149 -28.08 1.30 7.40
C ILE A 149 -28.75 1.28 8.78
N ILE A 150 -28.81 2.39 9.50
CA ILE A 150 -29.49 2.47 10.81
C ILE A 150 -30.99 2.17 10.66
N GLU A 151 -31.66 2.73 9.64
CA GLU A 151 -33.08 2.47 9.36
C GLU A 151 -33.34 0.99 9.05
N LYS A 152 -32.44 0.36 8.28
CA LYS A 152 -32.56 -1.05 7.92
C LYS A 152 -32.16 -2.01 9.04
N TYR A 153 -31.23 -1.58 9.88
CA TYR A 153 -30.61 -2.37 10.94
C TYR A 153 -30.56 -1.57 12.25
N PRO A 154 -31.69 -1.43 12.96
CA PRO A 154 -31.79 -0.59 14.16
C PRO A 154 -30.87 -1.01 15.31
N TYR A 155 -30.40 -2.26 15.32
CA TYR A 155 -29.48 -2.77 16.34
C TYR A 155 -28.10 -2.11 16.30
N PHE A 156 -27.74 -1.48 15.17
CA PHE A 156 -26.51 -0.68 15.08
C PHE A 156 -26.65 0.67 15.78
N GLY A 157 -27.87 1.15 16.02
CA GLY A 157 -28.09 2.34 16.81
C GLY A 157 -27.70 2.12 18.27
N THR A 158 -27.25 3.17 18.95
CA THR A 158 -27.29 3.25 20.41
C THR A 158 -28.74 3.13 20.81
N GLN A 159 -29.15 1.94 21.23
CA GLN A 159 -30.32 1.82 22.06
C GLN A 159 -30.04 2.72 23.26
N GLU A 160 -30.81 3.80 23.40
CA GLU A 160 -31.01 4.33 24.73
C GLU A 160 -31.46 3.12 25.52
N GLU A 161 -30.59 2.60 26.39
CA GLU A 161 -31.05 1.79 27.49
C GLU A 161 -32.11 2.68 28.13
N GLU A 162 -33.39 2.39 27.83
CA GLU A 162 -34.49 2.88 28.63
C GLU A 162 -34.03 2.54 30.03
N LYS A 163 -33.59 3.56 30.79
CA LYS A 163 -33.16 3.40 32.16
C LYS A 163 -34.40 2.86 32.84
N GLN A 164 -34.50 1.53 32.89
CA GLN A 164 -35.57 0.83 33.56
C GLN A 164 -35.50 1.41 34.95
N GLN A 165 -36.51 2.22 35.30
CA GLN A 165 -36.53 2.87 36.59
C GLN A 165 -36.51 1.72 37.58
N SER A 166 -35.36 1.52 38.25
CA SER A 166 -35.21 0.50 39.25
C SER A 166 -36.37 0.66 40.22
N PRO A 167 -37.16 -0.39 40.51
CA PRO A 167 -38.36 -0.24 41.32
C PRO A 167 -37.99 0.40 42.65
N GLN A 168 -38.58 1.57 42.92
CA GLN A 168 -38.31 2.30 44.15
C GLN A 168 -39.13 1.65 45.27
N ILE A 169 -38.47 0.96 46.19
CA ILE A 169 -39.13 0.45 47.40
C ILE A 169 -39.43 1.67 48.29
N VAL A 170 -40.69 2.09 48.32
CA VAL A 170 -41.18 3.13 49.22
C VAL A 170 -41.83 2.51 50.46
N THR A 171 -41.71 3.19 51.60
CA THR A 171 -42.38 2.77 52.83
C THR A 171 -43.90 3.00 52.74
N PRO A 172 -44.74 2.14 53.36
CA PRO A 172 -46.19 2.36 53.40
C PRO A 172 -46.51 3.75 53.95
N GLY A 173 -47.22 4.57 53.16
CA GLY A 173 -47.57 5.95 53.52
C GLY A 173 -46.71 7.05 52.88
N ASN A 174 -45.64 6.72 52.13
CA ASN A 174 -44.84 7.70 51.38
C ASN A 174 -44.70 7.30 49.90
N PRO A 175 -45.75 7.46 49.07
CA PRO A 175 -45.78 6.94 47.69
C PRO A 175 -44.74 7.55 46.75
N ASN A 176 -44.13 8.70 47.10
CA ASN A 176 -43.19 9.41 46.23
C ASN A 176 -41.71 9.29 46.67
N GLY A 177 -41.38 8.54 47.72
CA GLY A 177 -39.98 8.27 48.09
C GLY A 177 -39.09 9.51 48.28
N GLY A 178 -39.67 10.67 48.61
CA GLY A 178 -38.95 11.94 48.76
C GLY A 178 -38.60 12.68 47.47
N SER A 179 -39.20 12.34 46.32
CA SER A 179 -38.93 13.01 45.02
C SER A 179 -39.57 14.40 44.86
N ASN A 180 -40.31 14.89 45.85
CA ASN A 180 -40.67 16.30 45.91
C ASN A 180 -39.40 17.11 46.21
N LYS A 181 -38.73 17.58 45.16
CA LYS A 181 -37.84 18.75 45.22
C LYS A 181 -38.71 19.95 45.60
N GLU A 182 -38.99 20.11 46.90
CA GLU A 182 -39.32 21.45 47.37
C GLU A 182 -38.13 22.36 47.02
N PRO A 183 -38.39 23.54 46.44
CA PRO A 183 -37.31 24.45 46.08
C PRO A 183 -36.49 24.73 47.33
N ASP A 184 -35.18 24.50 47.24
CA ASP A 184 -34.24 24.76 48.32
C ASP A 184 -34.56 26.13 48.95
N PRO A 185 -34.74 26.22 50.28
CA PRO A 185 -35.07 27.47 50.95
C PRO A 185 -34.11 28.62 50.62
N PHE A 186 -32.86 28.34 50.24
CA PHE A 186 -31.93 29.34 49.71
C PHE A 186 -32.31 29.83 48.31
N SER A 187 -32.70 28.93 47.41
CA SER A 187 -33.18 29.28 46.07
C SER A 187 -34.44 30.15 46.14
N ALA A 188 -35.35 29.85 47.06
CA ALA A 188 -36.56 30.65 47.30
C ALA A 188 -36.25 32.04 47.87
N LYS A 189 -35.19 32.20 48.67
CA LYS A 189 -34.75 33.50 49.19
C LYS A 189 -34.07 34.36 48.12
N LEU A 190 -33.21 33.79 47.27
CA LEU A 190 -32.56 34.53 46.20
C LEU A 190 -33.54 35.06 45.15
N ALA A 191 -34.61 34.32 44.86
CA ALA A 191 -35.65 34.75 43.93
C ALA A 191 -36.40 36.04 44.36
N LYS A 192 -36.37 36.40 45.65
CA LYS A 192 -37.01 37.62 46.17
C LYS A 192 -36.20 38.90 45.96
N TYR A 193 -34.95 38.78 45.50
CA TYR A 193 -34.03 39.92 45.29
C TYR A 193 -33.70 40.16 43.81
N LYS A 194 -34.49 39.59 42.89
CA LYS A 194 -34.41 39.86 41.44
C LYS A 194 -35.56 40.75 41.00
#